data_AF-A0A932HC07-F1
#
_entry.id   AF-A0A932HC07-F1
#
_cell.length_a   1.000
_cell.length_b   1.000
_cell.length_c   1.000
_cell.angle_alpha   90.00
_cell.angle_beta   90.00
_cell.angle_gamma   90.00
#
_symmetry.space_group_name_H-M   'P 1'
#
loop_
_entity.id
_entity.type
_entity.pdbx_description
1 polymer ?
#
loop_
_entity_poly.entity_id
_entity_poly.type
_entity_poly.pdbx_seq_one_letter_code
_entity_poly.pdbx_strand_id
1 'polypeptide(L)'
;GRLVAGKLSESLKRQFVVDNRPGGGSTTGSMLAAKSAPDGYTLLAAAPPFAFAPALRPDLPYDPVKDFAPISLVTKAPLLLVVHPALPVRSVKELIALAKAKPGALDMGVGASGSFTHLAAAYFASAVNIKLAIIP
;
A
#
# COMPACT_ATOMS: atom_id res chain seq x y z
N GLY A 1 2.94 5.67 -11.63
CA GLY A 1 3.57 7.00 -11.79
C GLY A 1 4.24 7.14 -13.15
N ARG A 2 5.49 6.70 -13.29
CA ARG A 2 6.33 6.95 -14.48
C ARG A 2 5.72 6.53 -15.82
N LEU A 3 5.18 5.32 -15.93
CA LEU A 3 4.55 4.84 -17.17
C LEU A 3 3.34 5.71 -17.57
N VAL A 4 2.50 6.06 -16.60
CA VAL A 4 1.33 6.92 -16.83
C VAL A 4 1.76 8.33 -17.23
N ALA A 5 2.76 8.91 -16.56
CA ALA A 5 3.29 10.24 -16.89
C ALA A 5 3.83 10.32 -18.33
N GLY A 6 4.52 9.26 -18.80
CA GLY A 6 4.97 9.16 -20.19
C GLY A 6 3.79 9.21 -21.17
N LYS A 7 2.75 8.40 -20.93
CA LYS A 7 1.55 8.38 -21.78
C LYS A 7 0.74 9.67 -21.74
N LEU A 8 0.59 10.28 -20.56
CA LEU A 8 -0.04 11.59 -20.44
C LEU A 8 0.73 12.65 -21.23
N SER A 9 2.06 12.59 -21.21
CA SER A 9 2.88 13.53 -21.96
C SER A 9 2.68 13.40 -23.47
N GLU A 10 2.64 12.16 -23.97
CA GLU A 10 2.35 11.87 -25.37
C GLU A 10 0.97 12.36 -25.81
N SER A 11 -0.06 12.12 -24.99
CA SER A 11 -1.46 12.43 -25.30
C SER A 11 -1.79 13.92 -25.17
N LEU A 12 -1.32 14.57 -24.10
CA LEU A 12 -1.68 15.96 -23.79
C LEU A 12 -0.68 16.98 -24.34
N LYS A 13 0.42 16.52 -24.96
CA LYS A 13 1.49 17.39 -25.50
C LYS A 13 2.04 18.37 -24.47
N ARG A 14 2.14 17.91 -23.21
CA ARG A 14 2.70 18.62 -22.06
C ARG A 14 3.66 17.71 -21.31
N GLN A 15 4.69 18.26 -20.68
CA GLN A 15 5.62 17.44 -19.89
C GLN A 15 5.01 17.12 -18.53
N PHE A 16 4.96 15.83 -18.17
CA PHE A 16 4.62 15.39 -16.82
C PHE A 16 5.88 14.93 -16.09
N VAL A 17 6.29 15.67 -15.07
CA VAL A 17 7.46 15.37 -14.24
C VAL A 17 7.03 14.51 -13.04
N VAL A 18 7.75 13.40 -12.79
CA VAL A 18 7.49 12.54 -11.64
C VAL A 18 8.42 12.90 -10.50
N ASP A 19 7.85 13.44 -9.43
CA ASP A 19 8.52 13.67 -8.15
C ASP A 19 8.14 12.56 -7.15
N ASN A 20 9.13 11.89 -6.58
CA ASN A 20 8.91 10.82 -5.60
C ASN A 20 9.15 11.39 -4.19
N ARG A 21 8.08 11.53 -3.41
CA ARG A 21 8.11 11.99 -2.01
C ARG A 21 7.77 10.85 -1.04
N PRO A 22 8.72 9.92 -0.77
CA PRO A 22 8.50 8.84 0.18
C PRO A 22 8.45 9.38 1.62
N GLY A 23 7.88 8.58 2.53
CA GLY A 23 7.81 8.92 3.96
C GLY A 23 6.43 8.67 4.55
N GLY A 24 6.40 8.24 5.80
CA GLY A 24 5.19 7.99 6.58
C GLY A 24 4.08 7.29 5.79
N GLY A 25 4.32 6.09 5.24
CA GLY A 25 3.28 5.32 4.52
C GLY A 25 2.47 6.14 3.50
N SER A 26 3.14 6.91 2.64
CA SER A 26 2.58 7.83 1.63
C SER A 26 2.09 9.21 2.12
N THR A 27 2.08 9.48 3.43
CA THR A 27 1.54 10.73 3.98
C THR A 27 2.30 11.96 3.56
N THR A 28 3.63 11.90 3.44
CA THR A 28 4.43 13.08 3.05
C THR A 28 4.03 13.59 1.66
N GLY A 29 3.96 12.71 0.66
CA GLY A 29 3.53 13.07 -0.68
C GLY A 29 2.07 13.51 -0.75
N SER A 30 1.17 12.83 -0.03
CA SER A 30 -0.24 13.20 0.03
C SER A 30 -0.46 14.57 0.67
N MET A 31 0.19 14.87 1.80
CA MET A 31 0.10 16.18 2.44
C MET A 31 0.57 17.30 1.51
N LEU A 32 1.67 17.10 0.79
CA LEU A 32 2.20 18.10 -0.13
C LEU A 32 1.22 18.34 -1.29
N ALA A 33 0.59 17.28 -1.83
CA ALA A 33 -0.44 17.42 -2.86
C ALA A 33 -1.70 18.13 -2.32
N ALA A 34 -2.17 17.78 -1.12
CA ALA A 34 -3.34 18.41 -0.49
C ALA A 34 -3.15 19.92 -0.29
N LYS A 35 -1.92 20.36 0.02
CA LYS A 35 -1.57 21.78 0.25
C LYS A 35 -1.22 22.54 -1.04
N SER A 36 -1.20 21.87 -2.18
CA SER A 36 -0.88 22.50 -3.46
C SER A 36 -2.04 23.37 -3.97
N ALA A 37 -1.74 24.28 -4.89
CA ALA A 37 -2.79 25.06 -5.54
C ALA A 37 -3.74 24.11 -6.31
N PRO A 38 -5.07 24.28 -6.20
CA PRO A 38 -6.04 23.44 -6.90
C PRO A 38 -6.18 23.85 -8.38
N ASP A 39 -5.06 23.92 -9.11
CA ASP A 39 -4.95 24.42 -10.48
C ASP A 39 -4.71 23.32 -11.54
N GLY A 40 -4.60 22.06 -11.10
CA GLY A 40 -4.39 20.89 -11.95
C GLY A 40 -2.94 20.60 -12.33
N TYR A 41 -1.96 21.41 -11.89
CA TYR A 41 -0.54 21.16 -12.16
C TYR A 41 0.11 20.19 -11.17
N THR A 42 -0.51 19.98 -10.01
CA THR A 42 -0.08 18.98 -9.03
C THR A 42 -1.05 17.82 -9.00
N LEU A 43 -0.57 16.61 -9.29
CA LEU A 43 -1.35 15.38 -9.26
C LEU A 43 -0.76 14.38 -8.28
N LEU A 44 -1.60 13.74 -7.48
CA LEU A 44 -1.20 12.67 -6.57
C LEU A 44 -1.38 11.30 -7.23
N ALA A 45 -0.30 10.56 -7.43
CA ALA A 45 -0.36 9.13 -7.70
C ALA A 45 -0.57 8.36 -6.38
N ALA A 46 -1.82 8.24 -5.95
CA ALA A 46 -2.18 7.56 -4.71
C ALA A 46 -1.96 6.04 -4.78
N ALA A 47 -1.44 5.47 -3.69
CA ALA A 47 -1.32 4.03 -3.47
C ALA A 47 -2.35 3.58 -2.42
N PRO A 48 -2.63 2.26 -2.25
CA PRO A 48 -3.62 1.78 -1.29
C PRO A 48 -3.52 2.34 0.14
N PRO A 49 -2.31 2.61 0.72
CA PRO A 49 -2.21 3.26 2.03
C PRO A 49 -2.97 4.57 2.17
N PHE A 50 -3.19 5.32 1.09
CA PHE A 50 -4.00 6.53 1.11
C PHE A 50 -5.41 6.30 1.66
N ALA A 51 -6.02 5.15 1.35
CA ALA A 51 -7.41 4.85 1.71
C ALA A 51 -7.58 4.46 3.19
N PHE A 52 -6.62 3.74 3.77
CA PHE A 52 -6.72 3.25 5.14
C PHE A 52 -5.83 4.04 6.13
N ALA A 53 -5.05 5.01 5.65
CA ALA A 53 -4.25 5.87 6.51
C ALA A 53 -5.06 6.54 7.64
N PRO A 54 -6.31 7.03 7.44
CA PRO A 54 -7.08 7.65 8.53
C PRO A 54 -7.39 6.70 9.69
N ALA A 55 -7.56 5.41 9.39
CA ALA A 55 -7.81 4.39 10.40
C ALA A 55 -6.53 4.04 11.19
N LEU A 56 -5.35 4.26 10.60
CA LEU A 56 -4.06 3.94 11.23
C LEU A 56 -3.39 5.15 11.88
N ARG A 57 -3.76 6.37 11.48
CA ARG A 57 -3.14 7.62 11.92
C ARG A 57 -4.18 8.67 12.25
N PRO A 58 -4.49 8.87 13.55
CA PRO A 58 -5.48 9.86 13.97
C PRO A 58 -5.01 11.30 13.72
N ASP A 59 -3.71 11.53 13.59
CA ASP A 59 -3.05 12.82 13.37
C ASP A 59 -2.72 13.08 11.89
N LEU A 60 -3.51 12.53 10.97
CA LEU A 60 -3.29 12.75 9.54
C LEU A 60 -3.35 14.26 9.20
N PRO A 61 -2.36 14.77 8.45
CA PRO A 61 -2.25 16.19 8.10
C PRO A 61 -3.05 16.57 6.85
N TYR A 62 -4.01 15.74 6.45
CA TYR A 62 -4.93 15.94 5.32
C TYR A 62 -6.19 15.08 5.51
N ASP A 63 -7.30 15.48 4.92
CA ASP A 63 -8.53 14.71 4.80
C ASP A 63 -8.57 14.05 3.39
N PRO A 64 -8.49 12.70 3.28
CA PRO A 64 -8.43 12.02 1.99
C PRO A 64 -9.71 12.13 1.15
N VAL A 65 -10.82 12.57 1.74
CA VAL A 65 -12.11 12.74 1.08
C VAL A 65 -12.34 14.20 0.71
N LYS A 66 -12.02 15.14 1.59
CA LYS A 66 -12.29 16.57 1.36
C LYS A 66 -11.18 17.30 0.59
N ASP A 67 -9.92 16.91 0.79
CA ASP A 67 -8.78 17.65 0.24
C ASP A 67 -8.38 17.17 -1.17
N PHE A 68 -9.09 16.19 -1.72
CA PHE A 68 -8.74 15.57 -3.00
C PHE A 68 -9.95 15.38 -3.91
N ALA A 69 -9.79 15.71 -5.19
CA ALA A 69 -10.72 15.35 -6.24
C ALA A 69 -10.25 14.06 -6.94
N PRO A 70 -11.03 12.96 -6.93
CA PRO A 70 -10.65 11.72 -7.61
C PRO A 70 -10.70 11.90 -9.13
N ILE A 71 -9.64 11.47 -9.82
CA ILE A 71 -9.54 11.58 -11.29
C ILE A 71 -9.84 10.23 -11.96
N SER A 72 -9.02 9.21 -11.69
CA SER A 72 -9.17 7.89 -12.30
C SER A 72 -8.39 6.82 -11.56
N LEU A 73 -8.88 5.59 -11.62
CA LEU A 73 -8.14 4.41 -11.18
C LEU A 73 -7.22 3.93 -12.30
N VAL A 74 -5.91 4.03 -12.09
CA VAL A 74 -4.92 3.72 -13.12
C VAL A 74 -4.45 2.26 -13.12
N THR A 75 -4.50 1.57 -11.98
CA THR A 75 -4.02 0.18 -11.84
C THR A 75 -4.76 -0.58 -10.76
N LYS A 76 -4.98 -1.89 -10.98
CA LYS A 76 -5.33 -2.87 -9.94
C LYS A 76 -4.33 -4.01 -10.00
N ALA A 77 -3.85 -4.46 -8.85
CA ALA A 77 -2.98 -5.62 -8.76
C ALA A 77 -3.38 -6.47 -7.54
N PRO A 78 -3.49 -7.80 -7.68
CA PRO A 78 -3.72 -8.68 -6.54
C PRO A 78 -2.46 -8.79 -5.68
N LEU A 79 -2.65 -9.13 -4.40
CA LEU A 79 -1.57 -9.62 -3.56
C LEU A 79 -1.44 -11.13 -3.71
N LEU A 80 -0.20 -11.61 -3.65
CA LEU A 80 0.11 -13.04 -3.68
C LEU A 80 0.73 -13.45 -2.34
N LEU A 81 0.21 -14.53 -1.78
CA LEU A 81 0.83 -15.20 -0.62
C LEU A 81 1.87 -16.18 -1.16
N VAL A 82 3.14 -15.90 -0.88
CA VAL A 82 4.28 -16.69 -1.37
C VAL A 82 5.02 -17.27 -0.18
N VAL A 83 5.44 -18.53 -0.29
CA VAL A 83 6.23 -19.23 0.72
C VAL A 83 7.61 -19.57 0.16
N HIS A 84 8.62 -19.61 1.03
CA HIS A 84 9.93 -20.11 0.66
C HIS A 84 9.82 -21.62 0.33
N PRO A 85 10.48 -22.15 -0.72
CA PRO A 85 10.34 -23.54 -1.15
C PRO A 85 10.78 -24.58 -0.10
N ALA A 86 11.61 -24.18 0.87
CA ALA A 86 12.00 -25.04 1.99
C ALA A 86 10.91 -25.21 3.06
N LEU A 87 9.85 -24.38 3.04
CA LEU A 87 8.73 -24.53 3.95
C LEU A 87 7.84 -25.69 3.45
N PRO A 88 7.60 -26.74 4.24
CA PRO A 88 6.92 -27.95 3.79
C PRO A 88 5.39 -27.76 3.78
N VAL A 89 4.91 -26.73 3.08
CA VAL A 89 3.49 -26.43 2.91
C VAL A 89 3.20 -26.22 1.43
N ARG A 90 2.15 -26.85 0.93
CA ARG A 90 1.73 -26.80 -0.49
C ARG A 90 0.35 -26.18 -0.68
N SER A 91 -0.29 -25.78 0.42
CA SER A 91 -1.58 -25.14 0.40
C SER A 91 -1.71 -24.10 1.52
N VAL A 92 -2.64 -23.16 1.35
CA VAL A 92 -2.98 -22.18 2.41
C VAL A 92 -3.48 -22.90 3.66
N LYS A 93 -4.19 -24.02 3.51
CA LYS A 93 -4.65 -24.84 4.63
C LYS A 93 -3.49 -25.40 5.45
N GLU A 94 -2.47 -25.94 4.80
CA GLU A 94 -1.25 -26.44 5.45
C GLU A 94 -0.47 -25.32 6.13
N LEU A 95 -0.36 -24.15 5.49
CA LEU A 95 0.26 -22.97 6.09
C LEU A 95 -0.46 -22.54 7.37
N ILE A 96 -1.79 -22.45 7.36
CA ILE A 96 -2.59 -22.11 8.54
C ILE A 96 -2.41 -23.18 9.64
N ALA A 97 -2.43 -24.46 9.28
CA ALA A 97 -2.22 -25.54 10.24
C ALA A 97 -0.83 -25.46 10.90
N LEU A 98 0.21 -25.21 10.11
CA LEU A 98 1.58 -25.01 10.61
C LEU A 98 1.69 -23.79 11.53
N ALA A 99 1.09 -22.66 11.14
CA ALA A 99 1.08 -21.43 11.94
C ALA A 99 0.34 -21.60 13.27
N LYS A 100 -0.74 -22.39 13.30
CA LYS A 100 -1.46 -22.73 14.54
C LYS A 100 -0.66 -23.67 15.43
N ALA A 101 0.02 -24.66 14.85
CA ALA A 101 0.85 -25.59 15.60
C ALA A 101 2.08 -24.93 16.23
N LYS A 102 2.60 -23.86 15.61
CA LYS A 102 3.77 -23.11 16.08
C LYS A 102 3.52 -21.59 16.07
N PRO A 103 2.71 -21.05 17.00
CA PRO A 103 2.35 -19.64 17.01
C PRO A 103 3.58 -18.72 17.09
N GLY A 104 3.71 -17.78 16.15
CA GLY A 104 4.82 -16.82 16.10
C GLY A 104 6.15 -17.36 15.58
N ALA A 105 6.23 -18.64 15.16
CA ALA A 105 7.45 -19.23 14.62
C ALA A 105 7.63 -19.01 13.11
N LEU A 106 6.60 -18.51 12.43
CA LEU A 106 6.67 -18.20 11.00
C LEU A 106 6.90 -16.70 10.80
N ASP A 107 8.01 -16.39 10.16
CA ASP A 107 8.32 -15.05 9.69
C ASP A 107 7.51 -14.73 8.42
N MET A 108 6.95 -13.52 8.39
CA MET A 108 6.23 -12.99 7.24
C MET A 108 6.84 -11.66 6.83
N GLY A 109 7.50 -11.69 5.67
CA GLY A 109 8.03 -10.50 5.02
C GLY A 109 6.90 -9.62 4.52
N VAL A 110 6.93 -8.35 4.90
CA VAL A 110 6.02 -7.31 4.43
C VAL A 110 6.82 -6.08 4.05
N GLY A 111 6.26 -5.16 3.27
CA GLY A 111 6.85 -3.82 3.17
C GLY A 111 6.75 -3.05 4.50
N ALA A 112 7.23 -1.81 4.49
CA ALA A 112 7.24 -0.91 5.66
C ALA A 112 5.92 -0.86 6.46
N SER A 113 6.02 -0.45 7.73
CA SER A 113 4.85 -0.34 8.60
C SER A 113 3.76 0.56 7.98
N GLY A 114 2.49 0.14 8.04
CA GLY A 114 1.38 0.81 7.35
C GLY A 114 1.34 0.61 5.83
N SER A 115 2.18 -0.24 5.24
CA SER A 115 2.06 -0.63 3.83
C SER A 115 0.85 -1.52 3.56
N PHE A 116 0.47 -1.64 2.29
CA PHE A 116 -0.63 -2.52 1.87
C PHE A 116 -0.37 -3.99 2.21
N THR A 117 0.87 -4.45 2.04
CA THR A 117 1.28 -5.82 2.40
C THR A 117 1.26 -6.05 3.90
N HIS A 118 1.62 -5.04 4.72
CA HIS A 118 1.54 -5.17 6.18
C HIS A 118 0.09 -5.29 6.65
N LEU A 119 -0.80 -4.44 6.13
CA LEU A 119 -2.22 -4.53 6.47
C LEU A 119 -2.84 -5.87 6.02
N ALA A 120 -2.51 -6.33 4.82
CA ALA A 120 -3.00 -7.62 4.31
C ALA A 120 -2.51 -8.81 5.15
N ALA A 121 -1.24 -8.78 5.56
CA ALA A 121 -0.65 -9.74 6.49
C ALA A 121 -1.39 -9.79 7.83
N ALA A 122 -1.61 -8.63 8.46
CA ALA A 122 -2.34 -8.50 9.72
C ALA A 122 -3.79 -8.99 9.57
N TYR A 123 -4.45 -8.62 8.47
CA TYR A 123 -5.80 -9.06 8.16
C TYR A 123 -5.88 -10.58 7.98
N PHE A 124 -4.96 -11.19 7.22
CA PHE A 124 -4.91 -12.64 7.04
C PHE A 124 -4.72 -13.36 8.38
N ALA A 125 -3.77 -12.91 9.20
CA ALA A 125 -3.50 -13.48 10.51
C ALA A 125 -4.73 -13.42 11.43
N SER A 126 -5.41 -12.26 11.44
CA SER A 126 -6.65 -12.06 12.21
C SER A 126 -7.80 -12.94 11.70
N ALA A 127 -7.99 -13.02 10.39
CA ALA A 127 -9.12 -13.73 9.77
C ALA A 127 -9.09 -15.24 10.04
N VAL A 128 -7.88 -15.82 10.16
CA VAL A 128 -7.69 -17.26 10.38
C VAL A 128 -7.20 -17.60 11.80
N ASN A 129 -7.09 -16.58 12.65
CA ASN A 129 -6.66 -16.63 14.05
C ASN A 129 -5.30 -17.34 14.21
N ILE A 130 -4.25 -16.76 13.62
CA ILE A 130 -2.87 -17.23 13.73
C ILE A 130 -1.94 -16.10 14.16
N LYS A 131 -0.80 -16.46 14.76
CA LYS A 131 0.26 -15.51 15.13
C LYS A 131 1.43 -15.68 14.18
N LEU A 132 1.84 -14.58 13.55
CA LEU A 132 2.98 -14.50 12.62
C LEU A 132 3.98 -13.46 13.15
N ALA A 133 5.26 -13.67 12.89
CA ALA A 133 6.31 -12.68 13.16
C ALA A 133 6.43 -11.76 11.94
N ILE A 134 6.08 -10.49 12.10
CA ILE A 134 6.11 -9.51 11.00
C ILE A 134 7.53 -8.98 10.83
N ILE A 135 8.09 -9.11 9.63
CA ILE A 135 9.43 -8.63 9.27
C ILE A 135 9.27 -7.54 8.19
N PRO A 136 9.49 -6.24 8.51
CA PRO A 136 9.34 -5.10 7.59
C PRO A 136 10.41 -4.94 6.50
#